data_AF-A0A843LSW1-F1
#
_entry.id   AF-A0A843LSW1-F1
#
_cell.length_a   1.000
_cell.length_b   1.000
_cell.length_c   1.000
_cell.angle_alpha   90.00
_cell.angle_beta   90.00
_cell.angle_gamma   90.00
#
_symmetry.space_group_name_H-M   'P 1'
#
loop_
_entity.id
_entity.type
_entity.pdbx_description
1 polymer ?
#
loop_
_entity_poly.entity_id
_entity_poly.type
_entity_poly.pdbx_seq_one_letter_code
_entity_poly.pdbx_strand_id
1 'polypeptide(L)'
;MFSLPKWTTEFVRFLSVTPQFTFTGNILDVYPVEIDGNLTTLRLKDYIRTILVKEGYDIILGLEPFVGFSHLHGDPDTIHAILGDVLSVEKTGPPSLERT
;
A
#
# COMPACT_ATOMS: atom_id res chain seq x y z
N MET A 1 -11.25 -0.41 25.80
CA MET A 1 -10.84 0.26 24.55
C MET A 1 -9.40 -0.15 24.28
N PHE A 2 -9.15 -0.99 23.27
CA PHE A 2 -7.78 -1.36 22.94
C PHE A 2 -7.07 -0.13 22.35
N SER A 3 -5.96 0.26 22.96
CA SER A 3 -5.14 1.35 22.43
C SER A 3 -4.27 0.82 21.30
N LEU A 4 -4.32 1.47 20.14
CA LEU A 4 -3.37 1.22 19.06
C LEU A 4 -1.92 1.38 19.58
N PRO A 5 -0.95 0.64 19.03
CA PRO A 5 0.46 0.92 19.27
C PRO A 5 0.76 2.40 19.03
N LYS A 6 1.58 3.03 19.88
CA LYS A 6 1.88 4.47 19.80
C LYS A 6 2.33 4.91 18.40
N TRP A 7 3.19 4.13 17.76
CA TRP A 7 3.68 4.44 16.41
C TRP A 7 2.55 4.43 15.38
N THR A 8 1.51 3.61 15.56
CA THR A 8 0.35 3.56 14.66
C THR A 8 -0.44 4.86 14.75
N THR A 9 -0.64 5.38 15.97
CA THR A 9 -1.29 6.67 16.17
C THR A 9 -0.52 7.80 15.51
N GLU A 10 0.82 7.79 15.61
CA GLU A 10 1.65 8.78 14.91
C GLU A 10 1.58 8.61 13.39
N PHE A 11 1.66 7.38 12.88
CA PHE A 11 1.48 7.10 11.46
C PHE A 11 0.18 7.71 10.91
N VAL A 12 -0.95 7.44 11.57
CA VAL A 12 -2.27 8.01 11.18
C VAL A 12 -2.24 9.54 11.18
N ARG A 13 -1.68 10.19 12.21
CA ARG A 13 -1.57 11.66 12.25
C ARG A 13 -0.79 12.22 11.07
N PHE A 14 0.28 11.54 10.66
CA PHE A 14 1.16 12.00 9.62
C PHE A 14 0.67 11.69 8.20
N LEU A 15 -0.34 10.83 8.01
CA LEU A 15 -0.89 10.49 6.68
C LEU A 15 -1.30 11.72 5.86
N SER A 16 -1.83 12.75 6.51
CA SER A 16 -2.24 14.00 5.87
C SER A 16 -1.10 14.98 5.57
N VAL A 17 0.08 14.76 6.16
CA VAL A 17 1.20 15.72 6.16
C VAL A 17 2.37 15.21 5.32
N THR A 18 2.66 13.90 5.37
CA THR A 18 3.75 13.29 4.58
C THR A 18 3.21 12.09 3.79
N PRO A 19 3.53 11.99 2.49
CA PRO A 19 3.12 10.86 1.68
C PRO A 19 4.08 9.66 1.79
N GLN A 20 5.22 9.80 2.46
CA GLN A 20 6.27 8.77 2.51
C GLN A 20 6.61 8.37 3.94
N PHE A 21 6.68 7.07 4.18
CA PHE A 21 6.95 6.47 5.48
C PHE A 21 7.97 5.34 5.34
N THR A 22 8.86 5.24 6.32
CA THR A 22 9.76 4.11 6.49
C THR A 22 9.39 3.37 7.76
N PHE A 23 9.03 2.10 7.64
CA PHE A 23 8.81 1.22 8.77
C PHE A 23 10.03 0.33 8.97
N THR A 24 10.52 0.24 10.21
CA THR A 24 11.63 -0.64 10.60
C THR A 24 11.17 -1.54 11.73
N GLY A 25 11.46 -2.83 11.64
CA GLY A 25 11.03 -3.80 12.64
C GLY A 25 11.38 -5.23 12.22
N ASN A 26 10.92 -6.20 13.01
CA ASN A 26 11.10 -7.61 12.65
C ASN A 26 9.99 -8.02 11.67
N ILE A 27 10.35 -8.69 10.58
CA ILE A 27 9.37 -9.21 9.61
C ILE A 27 8.40 -10.23 10.23
N LEU A 28 8.82 -10.87 11.33
CA LEU A 28 8.01 -11.80 12.10
C LEU A 28 7.11 -11.13 13.14
N ASP A 29 7.14 -9.80 13.25
CA ASP A 29 6.21 -9.08 14.11
C ASP A 29 4.77 -9.26 13.63
N VAL A 30 3.85 -9.23 14.59
CA VAL A 30 2.41 -9.25 14.37
C VAL A 30 1.78 -8.14 15.21
N TYR A 31 0.75 -7.51 14.66
CA TYR A 31 0.12 -6.33 15.24
C TYR A 31 -1.34 -6.62 15.58
N PRO A 32 -1.80 -6.24 16.78
CA PRO A 32 -3.16 -6.51 17.20
C PRO A 32 -4.15 -5.63 16.42
N VAL A 33 -5.25 -6.22 15.98
CA VAL A 33 -6.36 -5.50 15.34
C VAL A 33 -7.69 -6.07 15.80
N GLU A 34 -8.69 -5.20 15.92
CA GLU A 34 -10.07 -5.57 16.18
C GLU A 34 -10.86 -5.59 14.86
N ILE A 35 -11.44 -6.75 14.55
CA ILE A 35 -12.30 -6.99 13.38
C ILE A 35 -13.58 -7.64 13.90
N ASP A 36 -14.73 -7.02 13.65
CA ASP A 36 -16.06 -7.50 14.06
C ASP A 36 -16.14 -7.89 15.55
N GLY A 37 -15.51 -7.08 16.42
CA GLY A 37 -15.48 -7.31 17.87
C GLY A 37 -14.55 -8.44 18.35
N ASN A 38 -13.82 -9.09 17.43
CA ASN A 38 -12.81 -10.09 17.76
C ASN A 38 -11.41 -9.49 17.66
N LEU A 39 -10.58 -9.78 18.66
CA LEU A 39 -9.17 -9.42 18.65
C LEU A 39 -8.38 -10.49 17.90
N THR A 40 -7.67 -10.07 16.85
CA THR A 40 -6.76 -10.92 16.08
C THR A 40 -5.43 -10.20 15.86
N THR A 41 -4.50 -10.84 15.16
CA THR A 41 -3.23 -10.23 14.79
C THR A 41 -3.00 -10.30 13.28
N LEU A 42 -2.33 -9.28 12.75
CA LEU A 42 -1.98 -9.18 11.34
C LEU A 42 -0.47 -8.94 11.17
N ARG A 43 0.07 -9.36 10.03
CA ARG A 43 1.41 -8.95 9.59
C ARG A 43 1.41 -7.47 9.24
N LEU A 44 2.58 -6.83 9.24
CA LEU A 44 2.73 -5.39 8.99
C LEU A 44 1.96 -4.93 7.73
N LYS A 45 2.11 -5.65 6.61
CA LYS A 45 1.45 -5.33 5.35
C LYS A 45 -0.07 -5.24 5.49
N ASP A 46 -0.69 -6.28 6.02
CA ASP A 46 -2.15 -6.35 6.19
C ASP A 46 -2.65 -5.40 7.28
N TYR A 47 -1.84 -5.17 8.31
CA TYR A 47 -2.13 -4.22 9.36
C TYR A 47 -2.17 -2.78 8.84
N ILE A 48 -1.15 -2.35 8.08
CA ILE A 48 -1.11 -1.04 7.43
C ILE A 48 -2.25 -0.89 6.42
N ARG A 49 -2.50 -1.91 5.60
CA ARG A 49 -3.65 -1.94 4.68
C ARG A 49 -4.95 -1.66 5.44
N THR A 50 -5.17 -2.35 6.57
CA THR A 50 -6.39 -2.18 7.39
C THR A 50 -6.53 -0.75 7.92
N ILE A 51 -5.43 -0.12 8.33
CA ILE A 51 -5.43 1.28 8.77
C ILE A 51 -5.79 2.21 7.61
N LEU A 52 -5.13 2.08 6.45
CA LEU A 52 -5.38 2.92 5.29
C LEU A 52 -6.83 2.83 4.79
N VAL A 53 -7.42 1.62 4.78
CA VAL A 53 -8.84 1.45 4.46
C VAL A 53 -9.73 2.18 5.47
N LYS A 54 -9.43 2.11 6.76
CA LYS A 54 -10.18 2.84 7.81
C LYS A 54 -10.04 4.36 7.69
N GLU A 55 -8.89 4.84 7.23
CA GLU A 55 -8.65 6.26 6.96
C GLU A 55 -9.22 6.73 5.61
N GLY A 56 -9.89 5.85 4.85
CA GLY A 56 -10.64 6.21 3.64
C GLY A 56 -9.84 6.19 2.34
N TYR A 57 -8.72 5.48 2.28
CA TYR A 57 -7.98 5.31 1.02
C TYR A 57 -8.68 4.29 0.11
N ASP A 58 -9.17 4.77 -1.04
CA ASP A 58 -9.96 3.96 -1.99
C ASP A 58 -9.14 2.87 -2.70
N ILE A 59 -7.85 3.13 -2.96
CA ILE A 59 -6.99 2.23 -3.73
C ILE A 59 -5.66 2.04 -3.01
N ILE A 60 -5.27 0.79 -2.82
CA ILE A 60 -4.01 0.42 -2.17
C ILE A 60 -3.31 -0.62 -3.04
N LEU A 61 -2.08 -0.30 -3.45
CA LEU A 61 -1.18 -1.18 -4.17
C LEU A 61 0.01 -1.54 -3.28
N GLY A 62 0.41 -2.80 -3.30
CA GLY A 62 1.65 -3.26 -2.67
C GLY A 62 2.70 -3.58 -3.72
N LEU A 63 3.92 -3.08 -3.56
CA LEU A 63 5.04 -3.44 -4.41
C LEU A 63 5.99 -4.36 -3.64
N GLU A 64 6.21 -5.57 -4.14
CA GLU A 64 7.26 -6.47 -3.64
C GLU A 64 8.39 -6.60 -4.68
N PRO A 65 9.67 -6.42 -4.32
CA PRO A 65 10.78 -6.27 -5.28
C PRO A 65 10.93 -7.38 -6.35
N PHE A 66 10.45 -8.59 -6.07
CA PHE A 66 10.54 -9.74 -6.98
C PHE A 66 9.19 -10.23 -7.51
N VAL A 67 8.08 -9.74 -6.97
CA VAL A 67 6.72 -10.10 -7.40
C VAL A 67 6.12 -9.01 -8.28
N GLY A 68 6.51 -7.75 -8.03
CA GLY A 68 5.93 -6.57 -8.68
C GLY A 68 4.75 -6.00 -7.90
N PHE A 69 3.88 -5.29 -8.61
CA PHE A 69 2.68 -4.70 -8.03
C PHE A 69 1.61 -5.76 -7.73
N SER A 70 0.98 -5.62 -6.58
CA SER A 70 -0.13 -6.42 -6.11
C SER A 70 -1.27 -5.51 -5.69
N HIS A 71 -2.49 -5.89 -6.04
CA HIS A 71 -3.70 -5.21 -5.61
C HIS A 71 -4.00 -5.58 -4.16
N LEU A 72 -4.04 -4.58 -3.27
CA LEU A 72 -4.41 -4.76 -1.87
C LEU A 72 -5.82 -4.26 -1.59
N HIS A 73 -6.25 -3.11 -2.10
CA HIS A 73 -7.62 -2.61 -1.88
C HIS A 73 -8.10 -1.73 -3.05
N GLY A 74 -9.41 -1.62 -3.22
CA GLY A 74 -10.05 -0.85 -4.28
C GLY A 74 -10.65 -1.70 -5.39
N ASP A 75 -11.39 -1.05 -6.28
CA ASP A 75 -12.04 -1.67 -7.42
C ASP A 75 -11.02 -1.99 -8.55
N PRO A 76 -11.01 -3.22 -9.11
CA PRO A 76 -10.10 -3.61 -10.18
C PRO A 76 -10.15 -2.71 -11.43
N ASP A 77 -11.33 -2.23 -11.82
CA ASP A 77 -11.47 -1.38 -13.01
C ASP A 77 -10.81 -0.02 -12.79
N THR A 78 -10.97 0.53 -11.59
CA THR A 78 -10.31 1.78 -11.18
C THR A 78 -8.78 1.64 -11.15
N ILE A 79 -8.27 0.48 -10.72
CA ILE A 79 -6.84 0.18 -10.74
C ILE A 79 -6.33 0.07 -12.18
N HIS A 80 -7.09 -0.58 -13.06
CA HIS A 80 -6.72 -0.67 -14.46
C HIS A 80 -6.69 0.69 -15.16
N ALA A 81 -7.61 1.60 -14.81
CA ALA A 81 -7.58 2.97 -15.30
C ALA A 81 -6.30 3.71 -14.85
N ILE A 82 -5.90 3.58 -13.59
CA ILE A 82 -4.72 4.27 -13.05
C ILE A 82 -3.41 3.67 -13.56
N LEU A 83 -3.27 2.35 -13.52
CA LEU A 83 -2.03 1.66 -13.94
C LEU A 83 -1.93 1.49 -15.45
N GLY A 84 -3.06 1.35 -16.15
CA GLY A 84 -3.11 1.20 -17.61
C GLY A 84 -2.52 2.42 -18.32
N ASP A 85 -2.76 3.62 -17.79
CA ASP A 85 -2.15 4.85 -18.29
C ASP A 85 -0.64 4.90 -18.01
N VAL A 86 -0.20 4.50 -16.81
CA VAL A 86 1.22 4.49 -16.43
C VAL A 86 2.03 3.49 -17.27
N LEU A 87 1.50 2.30 -17.53
CA LEU A 87 2.14 1.28 -18.36
C LEU A 87 2.10 1.60 -19.86
N SER A 88 1.15 2.43 -20.30
CA SER A 88 1.04 2.85 -21.70
C SER A 88 2.07 3.93 -22.08
N VAL A 89 2.54 4.72 -21.11
CA VAL A 89 3.58 5.76 -21.33
C VAL A 89 4.95 5.15 -21.63
N GLU A 90 5.26 3.93 -21.18
CA GLU A 90 6.54 3.26 -21.49
C GLU A 90 6.62 2.68 -22.92
N LYS A 91 5.55 2.74 -23.73
CA LYS A 91 5.56 2.32 -25.14
C LYS A 91 6.11 3.37 -26.11
N THR A 92 6.92 4.33 -25.68
CA THR A 92 7.85 4.99 -26.61
C THR A 92 9.01 4.04 -26.86
N GLY A 93 8.91 3.27 -27.96
CA GLY A 93 9.91 2.30 -28.37
C GLY A 93 11.32 2.89 -28.48
N PRO A 94 12.37 2.05 -28.51
CA PRO A 94 13.75 2.52 -28.57
C PRO A 94 13.94 3.45 -29.77
N PRO A 95 14.78 4.50 -29.67
CA PRO A 95 15.04 5.40 -30.77
C PRO A 95 15.52 4.58 -31.97
N SER A 96 14.80 4.68 -33.09
CA SER A 96 15.17 4.05 -34.34
C SER A 96 16.59 4.47 -34.69
N LEU A 97 17.53 3.53 -34.62
CA LEU A 97 18.85 3.72 -35.23
C LEU A 97 18.63 3.67 -36.74
N GLU A 98 18.30 4.82 -37.33
CA GLU A 98 18.44 5.00 -38.78
C GLU A 98 19.92 4.84 -39.11
N ARG A 99 20.27 3.66 -39.62
CA ARG A 99 21.55 3.40 -40.27
C ARG A 99 21.69 4.38 -41.43
N THR A 100 22.56 5.37 -41.27
CA THR A 100 23.13 6.16 -42.37
C THR A 100 24.51 5.60 -42.71
#